data_AF-V3ZAE1-F1
#
_entry.id   AF-V3ZAE1-F1
#
_cell.length_a   1.000
_cell.length_b   1.000
_cell.length_c   1.000
_cell.angle_alpha   90.00
_cell.angle_beta   90.00
_cell.angle_gamma   90.00
#
_symmetry.space_group_name_H-M   'P 1'
#
loop_
_entity.id
_entity.type
_entity.pdbx_description
1 polymer ?
#
loop_
_entity_poly.entity_id
_entity_poly.type
_entity_poly.pdbx_seq_one_letter_code
_entity_poly.pdbx_strand_id
1 'polypeptide(L)'
;MVSGHNMYDDELVEFLKQHENSAERAGYILMEKIRPQTQTNYLIKAGTPLVKSKCISELGIYGCYIGNEKEELYNTVCGHLLRTKTADTNEGGVCAGFSGIDSPFIIQ
;
A
#
# COMPACT_ATOMS: atom_id res chain seq x y z
N MET A 1 7.79 -1.32 5.80
CA MET A 1 6.54 -0.57 6.01
C MET A 1 5.55 -1.54 6.63
N VAL A 2 5.11 -1.28 7.86
CA VAL A 2 4.24 -2.18 8.64
C VAL A 2 2.82 -2.04 8.09
N SER A 3 2.24 -3.14 7.60
CA SER A 3 0.81 -3.27 7.24
C SER A 3 0.11 -4.04 8.37
N GLY A 4 -1.20 -3.88 8.55
CA GLY A 4 -1.95 -4.63 9.56
C GLY A 4 -3.00 -3.86 10.36
N HIS A 5 -3.20 -2.56 10.10
CA HIS A 5 -3.95 -1.67 11.01
C HIS A 5 -5.15 -0.96 10.37
N ASN A 6 -5.44 -1.25 9.10
CA ASN A 6 -6.53 -0.61 8.38
C ASN A 6 -7.78 -1.48 8.42
N MET A 7 -8.94 -0.85 8.62
CA MET A 7 -10.26 -1.50 8.52
C MET A 7 -10.87 -1.20 7.15
N TYR A 8 -11.53 -2.18 6.57
CA TYR A 8 -12.10 -2.08 5.22
C TYR A 8 -13.55 -2.55 5.21
N ASP A 9 -14.31 -2.04 4.24
CA ASP A 9 -15.62 -2.58 3.85
C ASP A 9 -16.55 -2.73 5.09
N ASP A 10 -17.06 -3.94 5.38
CA ASP A 10 -18.01 -4.16 6.48
C ASP A 10 -17.42 -3.88 7.87
N GLU A 11 -16.14 -4.22 8.09
CA GLU A 11 -15.44 -3.97 9.35
C GLU A 11 -15.37 -2.47 9.67
N LEU A 12 -15.10 -1.65 8.65
CA LEU A 12 -15.10 -0.19 8.79
C LEU A 12 -16.49 0.34 9.15
N VAL A 13 -17.55 -0.20 8.53
CA VAL A 13 -18.93 0.22 8.82
C VAL A 13 -19.30 -0.12 10.26
N GLU A 14 -18.94 -1.31 10.73
CA GLU A 14 -19.18 -1.74 12.11
C GLU A 14 -18.41 -0.87 13.10
N PHE A 15 -17.12 -0.64 12.86
CA PHE A 15 -16.29 0.23 13.69
C PHE A 15 -16.88 1.64 13.81
N LEU A 16 -17.28 2.25 12.69
CA LEU A 16 -17.85 3.60 12.68
C LEU A 16 -19.19 3.68 13.44
N LYS A 17 -20.04 2.65 13.37
CA LYS A 17 -21.30 2.59 14.13
C LYS A 17 -21.04 2.45 15.64
N GLN A 18 -20.10 1.58 16.02
CA GLN A 18 -19.77 1.36 17.44
C GLN A 18 -19.13 2.60 18.09
N HIS A 19 -18.41 3.41 17.32
CA HIS A 19 -17.64 4.56 17.82
C HIS A 19 -18.23 5.91 17.39
N GLU A 20 -19.52 5.98 17.01
CA GLU A 20 -20.17 7.20 16.50
C GLU A 20 -19.96 8.41 17.42
N ASN A 21 -20.04 8.19 18.75
CA ASN A 21 -19.90 9.22 19.78
C ASN A 21 -18.64 9.02 20.66
N SER A 22 -17.70 8.16 20.27
CA SER A 22 -16.49 7.89 21.05
C SER A 22 -15.38 8.89 20.74
N ALA A 23 -14.69 9.37 21.79
CA ALA A 23 -13.50 10.21 21.65
C ALA A 23 -12.34 9.48 20.93
N GLU A 24 -12.31 8.14 20.98
CA GLU A 24 -11.29 7.31 20.32
C GLU A 24 -11.31 7.47 18.79
N ARG A 25 -12.45 7.89 18.23
CA ARG A 25 -12.60 8.14 16.79
C ARG A 25 -11.61 9.20 16.27
N ALA A 26 -11.14 10.12 17.12
CA ALA A 26 -10.13 11.12 16.77
C ALA A 26 -8.75 10.52 16.43
N GLY A 27 -8.50 9.24 16.79
CA GLY A 27 -7.26 8.54 16.44
C GLY A 27 -7.21 8.01 15.00
N TYR A 28 -8.28 8.16 14.22
CA TYR A 28 -8.41 7.57 12.88
C TYR A 28 -8.65 8.64 11.82
N ILE A 29 -8.19 8.35 10.60
CA ILE A 29 -8.51 9.14 9.40
C ILE A 29 -9.31 8.27 8.43
N LEU A 30 -10.33 8.87 7.82
CA LEU A 30 -11.07 8.24 6.72
C LEU A 30 -10.43 8.68 5.40
N MET A 31 -10.09 7.72 4.55
CA MET A 31 -9.50 7.96 3.24
C MET A 31 -10.35 7.30 2.16
N GLU A 32 -10.50 7.96 1.02
CA GLU A 32 -11.13 7.36 -0.15
C GLU A 32 -10.32 6.14 -0.65
N LYS A 33 -10.98 4.99 -0.83
CA LYS A 33 -10.34 3.78 -1.35
C LYS A 33 -10.03 3.95 -2.84
N ILE A 34 -8.75 4.05 -3.16
CA ILE A 34 -8.25 4.07 -4.54
C ILE A 34 -8.52 2.71 -5.20
N ARG A 35 -9.11 2.72 -6.39
CA ARG A 35 -9.46 1.51 -7.17
C ARG A 35 -8.68 1.51 -8.51
N PRO A 36 -7.43 1.02 -8.54
CA PRO A 36 -6.61 1.03 -9.75
C PRO A 36 -7.09 -0.02 -10.75
N GLN A 37 -6.65 0.12 -12.00
CA GLN A 37 -6.85 -0.90 -13.03
C GLN A 37 -6.12 -2.19 -12.65
N THR A 38 -6.80 -3.34 -12.77
CA THR A 38 -6.20 -4.64 -12.50
C THR A 38 -5.41 -5.14 -13.70
N GLN A 39 -4.23 -5.71 -13.46
CA GLN A 39 -3.41 -6.38 -14.46
C GLN A 39 -3.30 -7.86 -14.14
N THR A 40 -3.09 -8.69 -15.17
CA THR A 40 -2.89 -10.12 -14.92
C THR A 40 -1.40 -10.41 -14.78
N ASN A 41 -0.99 -10.94 -13.63
CA ASN A 41 0.41 -11.22 -13.33
C ASN A 41 0.53 -12.53 -12.52
N TYR A 42 1.76 -12.98 -12.30
CA TYR A 42 2.09 -14.13 -11.46
C TYR A 42 2.80 -13.65 -10.19
N LEU A 43 2.23 -13.95 -9.03
CA LEU A 43 2.93 -13.76 -7.75
C LEU A 43 3.70 -15.04 -7.41
N ILE A 44 5.02 -14.93 -7.35
CA ILE A 44 5.89 -16.06 -7.02
C ILE A 44 6.22 -16.00 -5.54
N LYS A 45 5.83 -17.04 -4.80
CA LYS A 45 6.16 -17.23 -3.39
C LYS A 45 6.68 -18.66 -3.16
N ALA A 46 7.69 -18.80 -2.31
CA ALA A 46 8.28 -20.09 -2.02
C ALA A 46 7.24 -21.04 -1.41
N GLY A 47 7.20 -22.28 -1.91
CA GLY A 47 6.27 -23.31 -1.41
C GLY A 47 4.81 -23.15 -1.86
N THR A 48 4.49 -22.18 -2.72
CA THR A 48 3.14 -22.01 -3.28
C THR A 48 3.10 -22.32 -4.76
N PRO A 49 2.00 -22.90 -5.29
CA PRO A 49 1.86 -23.11 -6.73
C PRO A 49 1.81 -21.78 -7.47
N LEU A 50 2.29 -21.78 -8.71
CA LEU A 50 2.22 -20.62 -9.58
C LEU A 50 0.77 -20.41 -10.04
N VAL A 51 0.15 -19.30 -9.62
CA VAL A 51 -1.23 -18.96 -9.98
C VAL A 51 -1.23 -17.66 -10.78
N LYS A 52 -1.94 -17.67 -11.90
CA LYS A 52 -2.21 -16.47 -12.70
C LYS A 52 -3.33 -15.69 -12.01
N SER A 53 -3.04 -14.48 -11.56
CA SER A 53 -3.96 -13.71 -10.72
C SER A 53 -4.20 -12.31 -11.26
N LYS A 54 -5.38 -11.76 -10.98
CA LYS A 54 -5.62 -10.32 -11.13
C LYS A 54 -4.91 -9.60 -9.99
N CYS A 55 -4.10 -8.63 -10.34
CA CYS A 55 -3.22 -7.94 -9.43
C CYS A 55 -3.39 -6.42 -9.57
N ILE A 56 -3.03 -5.73 -8.50
CA ILE A 56 -2.90 -4.27 -8.47
C ILE A 56 -1.52 -3.90 -7.95
N SER A 57 -1.00 -2.79 -8.42
CA SER A 57 0.36 -2.33 -8.08
C SER A 57 0.31 -0.98 -7.38
N GLU A 58 1.23 -0.80 -6.44
CA GLU A 58 1.44 0.41 -5.66
C GLU A 58 2.87 0.90 -5.92
N LEU A 59 2.99 2.08 -6.54
CA LEU A 59 4.27 2.71 -6.85
C LEU A 59 4.70 3.60 -5.69
N GLY A 60 5.82 3.25 -5.06
CA GLY A 60 6.52 4.12 -4.11
C GLY A 60 7.70 4.81 -4.79
N ILE A 61 7.88 6.10 -4.49
CA ILE A 61 9.04 6.89 -4.91
C ILE A 61 9.86 7.25 -3.67
N TYR A 62 11.15 6.95 -3.69
CA TYR A 62 12.04 7.31 -2.59
C TYR A 62 12.50 8.76 -2.75
N GLY A 63 12.41 9.52 -1.67
CA GLY A 63 13.00 10.85 -1.56
C GLY A 63 14.03 10.88 -0.42
N CYS A 64 15.11 11.62 -0.61
CA CYS A 64 16.09 11.91 0.43
C CYS A 64 16.17 13.42 0.63
N TYR A 65 16.04 13.84 1.89
CA TYR A 65 16.10 15.24 2.29
C TYR A 65 17.14 15.41 3.41
N ILE A 66 18.00 16.41 3.26
CA ILE A 66 18.94 16.87 4.28
C ILE A 66 18.84 18.38 4.33
N GLY A 67 18.61 18.93 5.52
CA GLY A 67 18.55 20.36 5.74
C GLY A 67 18.88 20.70 7.19
N ASN A 68 19.06 21.99 7.44
CA ASN A 68 19.17 22.55 8.77
C ASN A 68 18.11 23.66 8.96
N GLU A 69 18.17 24.41 10.05
CA GLU A 69 17.20 25.49 10.34
C GLU A 69 17.16 26.58 9.26
N LYS A 70 18.27 26.79 8.54
CA LYS A 70 18.49 27.93 7.64
C LYS A 70 18.37 27.58 6.17
N GLU A 71 18.70 26.35 5.80
CA GLU A 71 18.80 25.96 4.39
C GLU A 71 18.53 24.47 4.15
N GLU A 72 18.02 24.21 2.95
CA GLU A 72 17.97 22.89 2.34
C GLU A 72 19.36 22.58 1.76
N LEU A 73 19.97 21.49 2.20
CA LEU A 73 21.29 21.04 1.73
C LEU A 73 21.17 19.97 0.64
N TYR A 74 20.09 19.19 0.67
CA TYR A 74 19.83 18.10 -0.25
C TYR A 74 18.34 17.79 -0.29
N ASN A 75 17.78 17.68 -1.49
CA ASN A 75 16.41 17.24 -1.70
C ASN A 75 16.33 16.58 -3.06
N THR A 76 16.24 15.25 -3.09
CA THR A 76 16.25 14.52 -4.35
C THR A 76 15.39 13.27 -4.33
N VAL A 77 15.00 12.83 -5.53
CA VAL A 77 14.37 11.54 -5.77
C VAL A 77 15.45 10.47 -5.94
N CYS A 78 15.38 9.41 -5.14
CA CYS A 78 16.42 8.37 -5.04
C CYS A 78 15.99 7.01 -5.59
N GLY A 79 15.05 7.00 -6.54
CA GLY A 79 14.55 5.78 -7.17
C GLY A 79 13.13 5.42 -6.73
N HIS A 80 12.76 4.17 -6.95
CA HIS A 80 11.39 3.71 -6.78
C HIS A 80 11.30 2.26 -6.30
N LEU A 81 10.11 1.88 -5.84
CA LEU A 81 9.73 0.53 -5.52
C LEU A 81 8.31 0.30 -6.01
N LEU A 82 8.11 -0.68 -6.90
CA LEU A 82 6.78 -1.16 -7.22
C LEU A 82 6.46 -2.38 -6.36
N ARG A 83 5.31 -2.36 -5.69
CA ARG A 83 4.78 -3.51 -4.95
C ARG A 83 3.52 -3.97 -5.64
N THR A 84 3.35 -5.27 -5.82
CA THR A 84 2.18 -5.85 -6.48
C THR A 84 1.53 -6.87 -5.56
N LYS A 85 0.21 -6.80 -5.45
CA LYS A 85 -0.60 -7.76 -4.69
C LYS A 85 -1.80 -8.22 -5.51
N THR A 86 -2.45 -9.29 -5.09
CA THR A 86 -3.70 -9.72 -5.72
C THR A 86 -4.80 -8.68 -5.45
N ALA A 87 -5.72 -8.52 -6.39
CA ALA A 87 -6.75 -7.47 -6.35
C ALA A 87 -7.79 -7.65 -5.22
N ASP A 88 -7.92 -8.87 -4.70
CA ASP A 88 -8.79 -9.26 -3.59
C ASP A 88 -8.15 -9.05 -2.20
N THR A 89 -6.85 -8.76 -2.14
CA THR A 89 -6.16 -8.55 -0.85
C THR A 89 -6.24 -7.09 -0.42
N ASN A 90 -6.86 -6.83 0.74
CA ASN A 90 -6.95 -5.48 1.33
C ASN A 90 -5.62 -5.01 1.95
N GLU A 91 -4.93 -5.90 2.68
CA GLU A 91 -3.61 -5.68 3.26
C GLU A 91 -2.51 -5.50 2.19
N GLY A 92 -1.41 -4.86 2.56
CA GLY A 92 -0.22 -4.73 1.73
C GLY A 92 1.04 -5.22 2.46
N GLY A 93 2.20 -4.94 1.90
CA GLY A 93 3.47 -5.21 2.59
C GLY A 93 4.10 -6.53 2.18
N VAL A 94 5.39 -6.43 1.85
CA VAL A 94 6.17 -7.56 1.33
C VAL A 94 6.59 -8.47 2.49
N CYS A 95 7.07 -7.88 3.59
CA CYS A 95 7.49 -8.64 4.78
C CYS A 95 6.33 -9.35 5.48
N ALA A 96 5.10 -8.82 5.38
CA ALA A 96 3.89 -9.46 5.89
C ALA A 96 3.41 -10.61 4.98
N GLY A 97 3.99 -10.75 3.78
CA GLY A 97 3.69 -11.84 2.84
C GLY A 97 2.45 -11.62 1.98
N PHE A 98 1.89 -10.41 1.95
CA PHE A 98 0.70 -10.04 1.17
C PHE A 98 1.02 -9.49 -0.22
N SER A 99 2.26 -9.10 -0.48
CA SER A 99 2.68 -8.52 -1.77
C SER A 99 4.05 -9.02 -2.23
N GLY A 100 4.27 -9.01 -3.53
CA GLY A 100 5.56 -9.23 -4.19
C GLY A 100 6.23 -7.90 -4.57
N ILE A 101 7.55 -7.97 -4.77
CA ILE A 101 8.33 -6.88 -5.37
C ILE A 101 8.16 -6.95 -6.89
N ASP A 102 7.99 -5.81 -7.52
CA ASP A 102 7.75 -5.70 -8.96
C ASP A 102 8.59 -4.57 -9.57
N SER A 103 8.58 -4.43 -10.89
CA SER A 103 9.24 -3.36 -11.64
C SER A 103 8.24 -2.64 -12.56
N PRO A 104 8.26 -1.30 -12.62
CA PRO A 104 7.36 -0.57 -13.50
C PRO A 104 7.73 -0.79 -14.97
N PHE A 105 6.75 -1.21 -15.77
CA PHE A 105 6.86 -1.21 -17.23
C PHE A 105 6.17 0.04 -17.78
N ILE A 106 6.95 0.93 -18.40
CA ILE A 106 6.44 2.18 -18.96
C ILE A 106 5.76 1.87 -20.29
N ILE A 107 4.47 2.17 -20.37
CA ILE A 107 3.67 2.08 -21.59
C ILE A 107 3.65 3.45 -22.29
N GLN A 108 3.80 3.46 -23.62
CA GLN A 108 3.69 4.66 -24.47
C GLN A 108 2.29 4.79 -25.05
#